data_AF-A0A517VQM5-F1
#
_entry.id   AF-A0A517VQM5-F1
#
_cell.length_a   1.000
_cell.length_b   1.000
_cell.length_c   1.000
_cell.angle_alpha   90.00
_cell.angle_beta   90.00
_cell.angle_gamma   90.00
#
_symmetry.space_group_name_H-M   'P 1'
#
loop_
_entity.id
_entity.type
_entity.pdbx_description
1 polymer ?
#
loop_
_entity_poly.entity_id
_entity_poly.type
_entity_poly.pdbx_seq_one_letter_code
_entity_poly.pdbx_strand_id
1 'polypeptide(L)'
;MKYSVGNRKLTARRQDRQYLTKAQDGFTLVELLVSVALVLLMMVMFTEIFQIASNSITAQRGLSENDQRARMITTLIQSDLNKRTFQNIIPFSPSEKAFAFRLSDYTDRRGYLVISENDPNNDSDDVIQFTTDSNITSKLLDTTPYYGKASVLGGDIFAHPNQPETDDARISPDGTSVSPYAEICYFMRGGNLYRRTLLIRKPLDLETTNSSQPQTAGGAEFFDPANSLYSGNFWNDFDFSVYRSGTPTAYANFHDVKSLDNTTLESPNFSLGRTRFRFGYDHATGLPREYVNDVDGIAQFIGRFTHQETSHPDFQYPQAPSNVSGSANPMNPTSSSLILDRNTNVVNQYASTTGSRRSEDLVLSNVITFDIKLFDEGLGQFTDIGSSIAVDYASSATPAYRNNNPDSTFATNIYDTWHIEYDVDNADGDNNHATGQDEPPFRPDDGSGNLRALKAIQITIRYVDISSQQLRQMTIIHPLTNLLAD
;
A
#
# COMPACT_ATOMS: atom_id res chain seq x y z
N MET A 1 -22.96 -10.09 -108.32
CA MET A 1 -24.36 -10.00 -108.82
C MET A 1 -24.98 -8.75 -108.19
N LYS A 2 -25.00 -7.62 -108.89
CA LYS A 2 -26.08 -7.11 -109.79
C LYS A 2 -27.43 -6.88 -109.07
N TYR A 3 -27.75 -5.59 -108.94
CA TYR A 3 -29.05 -4.90 -108.99
C TYR A 3 -30.24 -5.45 -108.18
N SER A 4 -30.86 -4.57 -107.39
CA SER A 4 -32.27 -4.24 -107.62
C SER A 4 -32.65 -2.89 -107.00
N VAL A 5 -33.26 -2.06 -107.83
CA VAL A 5 -33.80 -0.72 -107.55
C VAL A 5 -35.25 -0.88 -107.11
N GLY A 6 -35.68 -0.14 -106.08
CA GLY A 6 -37.06 -0.09 -105.64
C GLY A 6 -37.47 1.28 -105.13
N ASN A 7 -37.86 2.17 -106.04
CA ASN A 7 -38.51 3.45 -105.77
C ASN A 7 -39.85 3.28 -105.05
N ARG A 8 -40.08 3.92 -103.89
CA ARG A 8 -41.43 4.28 -103.42
C ARG A 8 -41.47 5.65 -102.73
N LYS A 9 -41.96 6.62 -103.51
CA LYS A 9 -42.82 7.77 -103.21
C LYS A 9 -42.69 8.44 -101.84
N LEU A 10 -42.07 9.62 -101.88
CA LEU A 10 -42.30 10.75 -100.99
C LEU A 10 -43.78 11.15 -100.97
N THR A 11 -44.39 11.13 -99.79
CA THR A 11 -45.59 11.91 -99.48
C THR A 11 -45.33 12.65 -98.17
N ALA A 12 -45.33 13.98 -98.27
CA ALA A 12 -45.10 14.90 -97.17
C ALA A 12 -46.21 14.74 -96.12
N ARG A 13 -45.82 14.35 -94.90
CA ARG A 13 -46.68 14.44 -93.73
C ARG A 13 -45.99 15.35 -92.72
N ARG A 14 -46.46 16.61 -92.67
CA ARG A 14 -46.23 17.56 -91.57
C ARG A 14 -46.54 16.83 -90.26
N GLN A 15 -45.54 16.65 -89.41
CA GLN A 15 -45.73 16.37 -88.00
C GLN A 15 -45.14 17.54 -87.25
N ASP A 16 -46.05 18.33 -86.68
CA ASP A 16 -45.75 19.45 -85.81
C ASP A 16 -44.88 18.96 -84.65
N ARG A 17 -43.66 19.51 -84.54
CA ARG A 17 -42.84 19.40 -83.35
C ARG A 17 -43.52 20.21 -82.25
N GLN A 18 -44.37 19.54 -81.47
CA GLN A 18 -44.76 20.04 -80.17
C GLN A 18 -43.52 20.04 -79.29
N TYR A 19 -42.98 21.23 -79.05
CA TYR A 19 -42.10 21.50 -77.92
C TYR A 19 -42.90 21.17 -76.66
N LEU A 20 -42.79 19.93 -76.20
CA LEU A 20 -43.13 19.56 -74.82
C LEU A 20 -42.14 20.32 -73.95
N THR A 21 -42.53 21.53 -73.56
CA THR A 21 -42.03 22.18 -72.35
C THR A 21 -42.18 21.15 -71.25
N LYS A 22 -41.07 20.52 -70.88
CA LYS A 22 -40.97 19.71 -69.67
C LYS A 22 -41.25 20.69 -68.54
N ALA A 23 -42.52 20.76 -68.14
CA ALA A 23 -42.92 21.47 -66.94
C ALA A 23 -42.03 20.92 -65.84
N GLN A 24 -41.19 21.77 -65.26
CA GLN A 24 -40.56 21.44 -64.01
C GLN A 24 -41.71 21.45 -63.00
N ASP A 25 -42.20 20.26 -62.64
CA ASP A 25 -43.17 20.10 -61.57
C ASP A 25 -42.54 20.72 -60.31
N GLY A 26 -43.04 21.89 -59.91
CA GLY A 26 -42.67 22.52 -58.66
C GLY A 26 -43.30 21.72 -57.53
N PHE A 27 -42.48 21.32 -56.55
CA PHE A 27 -42.96 20.61 -55.36
C PHE A 27 -44.11 21.36 -54.71
N THR A 28 -45.19 20.64 -54.41
CA THR A 28 -46.29 21.19 -53.63
C THR A 28 -45.80 21.46 -52.20
N LEU A 29 -46.39 22.45 -51.52
CA LEU A 29 -46.00 22.83 -50.15
C LEU A 29 -46.05 21.61 -49.21
N VAL A 30 -46.99 20.69 -49.43
CA VAL A 30 -47.12 19.44 -48.67
C VAL A 30 -45.95 18.49 -48.93
N GLU A 31 -45.51 18.30 -50.18
CA GLU A 31 -44.36 17.44 -50.51
C GLU A 31 -43.05 17.99 -49.93
N LEU A 32 -42.87 19.32 -49.93
CA LEU A 32 -41.72 19.96 -49.31
C LEU A 32 -41.74 19.75 -47.78
N LEU A 33 -42.90 19.88 -47.14
CA LEU A 33 -43.06 19.69 -45.69
C LEU A 33 -42.82 18.23 -45.28
N VAL A 34 -43.35 17.26 -46.05
CA VAL A 34 -43.12 15.82 -45.82
C VAL A 34 -41.66 15.45 -46.05
N SER A 35 -41.02 16.00 -47.09
CA SER A 35 -39.60 15.72 -47.38
C SER A 35 -38.69 16.26 -46.28
N VAL A 36 -38.93 17.48 -45.79
CA VAL A 36 -38.17 18.06 -44.67
C VAL A 36 -38.41 17.26 -43.39
N ALA A 37 -39.65 16.86 -43.10
CA ALA A 37 -39.96 16.02 -41.94
C ALA A 37 -39.24 14.67 -41.99
N LEU A 38 -39.18 14.01 -43.16
CA LEU A 38 -38.44 12.76 -43.34
C LEU A 38 -36.94 12.92 -43.15
N VAL A 39 -36.34 13.99 -43.70
CA VAL A 39 -34.90 14.26 -43.53
C VAL A 39 -34.57 14.54 -42.06
N LEU A 40 -35.40 15.32 -41.36
CA LEU A 40 -35.24 15.57 -39.94
C LEU A 40 -35.37 14.28 -39.12
N LEU A 41 -36.33 13.41 -39.45
CA LEU A 41 -36.50 12.12 -38.77
C LEU A 41 -35.29 11.21 -39.00
N MET A 42 -34.76 11.15 -40.22
CA MET A 42 -33.53 10.41 -40.53
C MET A 42 -32.31 10.97 -39.79
N MET A 43 -32.19 12.29 -39.68
CA MET A 43 -31.12 12.93 -38.92
C MET A 43 -31.21 12.59 -37.43
N VAL A 44 -32.41 12.64 -36.84
CA VAL A 44 -32.65 12.26 -35.43
C VAL A 44 -32.28 10.79 -35.19
N MET A 45 -32.75 9.88 -36.04
CA MET A 45 -32.45 8.46 -35.91
C MET A 45 -30.94 8.17 -36.01
N PHE A 46 -30.23 8.86 -36.91
CA PHE A 46 -28.77 8.73 -37.02
C PHE A 46 -28.07 9.24 -35.75
N THR A 47 -28.52 10.37 -35.19
CA THR A 47 -27.95 10.88 -33.93
C THR A 47 -28.16 9.94 -32.76
N GLU A 48 -29.34 9.31 -32.66
CA GLU A 48 -29.64 8.32 -31.61
C GLU A 48 -28.75 7.08 -31.73
N ILE A 49 -28.63 6.51 -32.93
CA ILE A 49 -27.76 5.34 -33.16
C ILE A 49 -26.29 5.68 -32.84
N PHE A 50 -25.83 6.86 -33.25
CA PHE A 50 -24.46 7.29 -32.97
C PHE A 50 -24.22 7.47 -31.46
N GLN A 51 -25.19 8.02 -30.73
CA GLN A 51 -25.10 8.14 -29.27
C GLN A 51 -25.04 6.76 -28.58
N ILE A 52 -25.91 5.82 -28.97
CA ILE A 52 -25.90 4.45 -28.41
C ILE A 52 -24.56 3.77 -28.70
N ALA A 53 -24.06 3.86 -29.94
CA ALA A 53 -22.79 3.27 -30.33
C ALA A 53 -21.60 3.89 -29.55
N SER A 54 -21.57 5.22 -29.41
CA SER A 54 -20.51 5.94 -28.68
C SER A 54 -20.50 5.59 -27.19
N ASN A 55 -21.69 5.51 -26.57
CA ASN A 55 -21.84 5.11 -25.16
C ASN A 55 -21.38 3.66 -24.96
N SER A 56 -21.71 2.75 -25.90
CA SER A 56 -21.25 1.36 -25.85
C SER A 56 -19.73 1.25 -25.96
N ILE A 57 -19.09 2.02 -26.83
CA ILE A 57 -17.62 2.00 -26.99
C ILE A 57 -16.93 2.52 -25.73
N THR A 58 -17.45 3.61 -25.15
CA THR A 58 -16.91 4.18 -23.90
C THR A 58 -17.05 3.19 -22.75
N ALA A 59 -18.22 2.54 -22.62
CA ALA A 59 -18.45 1.53 -21.61
C ALA A 59 -17.51 0.32 -21.78
N GLN A 60 -17.32 -0.18 -23.01
CA GLN A 60 -16.41 -1.30 -23.28
C GLN A 60 -14.96 -0.97 -22.94
N ARG A 61 -14.49 0.24 -23.24
CA ARG A 61 -13.16 0.71 -22.85
C ARG A 61 -13.01 0.79 -21.34
N GLY A 62 -13.99 1.41 -20.67
CA GLY A 62 -14.02 1.50 -19.21
C GLY A 62 -13.94 0.12 -18.54
N LEU A 63 -14.74 -0.85 -19.01
CA LEU A 63 -14.71 -2.22 -18.51
C LEU A 63 -13.33 -2.87 -18.68
N SER A 64 -12.71 -2.75 -19.86
CA SER A 64 -11.39 -3.32 -20.11
C SER A 64 -10.30 -2.71 -19.22
N GLU A 65 -10.31 -1.38 -19.05
CA GLU A 65 -9.35 -0.68 -18.19
C GLU A 65 -9.51 -1.09 -16.72
N ASN A 66 -10.75 -1.25 -16.25
CA ASN A 66 -11.03 -1.73 -14.90
C ASN A 66 -10.53 -3.13 -14.66
N ASP A 67 -10.78 -4.05 -15.60
CA ASP A 67 -10.32 -5.44 -15.46
C ASP A 67 -8.79 -5.53 -15.45
N GLN A 68 -8.10 -4.61 -16.14
CA GLN A 68 -6.64 -4.49 -16.05
C GLN A 68 -6.21 -3.97 -14.67
N ARG A 69 -6.85 -2.92 -14.14
CA ARG A 69 -6.55 -2.38 -12.80
C ARG A 69 -6.79 -3.39 -11.68
N ALA A 70 -7.93 -4.10 -11.71
CA ALA A 70 -8.27 -5.11 -10.72
C ALA A 70 -7.25 -6.26 -10.71
N ARG A 71 -6.83 -6.71 -11.90
CA ARG A 71 -5.78 -7.75 -12.02
C ARG A 71 -4.42 -7.27 -11.54
N MET A 72 -4.05 -6.02 -11.84
CA MET A 72 -2.78 -5.43 -11.40
C MET A 72 -2.72 -5.39 -9.87
N ILE A 73 -3.78 -4.91 -9.21
CA ILE A 73 -3.84 -4.81 -7.74
C ILE A 73 -3.83 -6.19 -7.09
N THR A 74 -4.62 -7.13 -7.62
CA THR A 74 -4.63 -8.51 -7.13
C THR A 74 -3.24 -9.13 -7.22
N THR A 75 -2.58 -8.97 -8.36
CA THR A 75 -1.21 -9.49 -8.58
C THR A 75 -0.20 -8.82 -7.65
N LEU A 76 -0.31 -7.51 -7.42
CA LEU A 76 0.57 -6.76 -6.53
C LEU A 76 0.47 -7.25 -5.08
N ILE A 77 -0.75 -7.25 -4.52
CA ILE A 77 -1.00 -7.68 -3.13
C ILE A 77 -0.61 -9.15 -2.94
N GLN A 78 -0.97 -10.03 -3.88
CA GLN A 78 -0.59 -11.44 -3.80
C GLN A 78 0.93 -11.64 -3.90
N SER A 79 1.62 -10.87 -4.76
CA SER A 79 3.08 -10.93 -4.88
C SER A 79 3.77 -10.56 -3.57
N ASP A 80 3.34 -9.47 -2.93
CA ASP A 80 3.90 -9.06 -1.64
C ASP A 80 3.58 -10.05 -0.52
N LEU A 81 2.35 -10.55 -0.43
CA LEU A 81 1.97 -11.55 0.57
C LEU A 81 2.71 -12.89 0.40
N ASN A 82 2.99 -13.30 -0.85
CA ASN A 82 3.78 -14.49 -1.13
C ASN A 82 5.24 -14.34 -0.68
N LYS A 83 5.78 -13.10 -0.71
CA LYS A 83 7.16 -12.76 -0.34
C LYS A 83 7.32 -12.43 1.15
N ARG A 84 6.29 -12.57 1.98
CA ARG A 84 6.35 -12.23 3.42
C ARG A 84 7.46 -12.99 4.16
N THR A 85 8.23 -12.36 5.03
CA THR A 85 9.30 -13.05 5.78
C THR A 85 8.76 -13.99 6.86
N PHE A 86 7.62 -13.63 7.46
CA PHE A 86 6.94 -14.44 8.48
C PHE A 86 6.03 -15.49 7.80
N GLN A 87 6.63 -16.59 7.35
CA GLN A 87 5.96 -17.64 6.59
C GLN A 87 5.03 -18.50 7.46
N ASN A 88 5.46 -18.92 8.65
CA ASN A 88 4.64 -19.68 9.59
C ASN A 88 4.05 -18.75 10.65
N ILE A 89 2.81 -18.30 10.47
CA ILE A 89 2.21 -17.27 11.32
C ILE A 89 1.68 -17.86 12.63
N ILE A 90 2.61 -18.19 13.51
CA ILE A 90 2.38 -18.50 14.92
C ILE A 90 3.17 -17.47 15.72
N PRO A 91 2.50 -16.53 16.41
CA PRO A 91 3.15 -15.58 17.29
C PRO A 91 3.97 -16.28 18.38
N PHE A 92 5.13 -15.72 18.71
CA PHE A 92 6.00 -16.26 19.76
C PHE A 92 5.35 -16.06 21.13
N SER A 93 5.41 -17.08 21.99
CA SER A 93 5.10 -16.90 23.41
C SER A 93 6.36 -16.57 24.21
N PRO A 94 6.24 -15.77 25.28
CA PRO A 94 7.21 -15.64 26.37
C PRO A 94 7.85 -16.95 26.84
N SER A 95 7.08 -18.05 26.81
CA SER A 95 7.52 -19.38 27.22
C SER A 95 8.45 -20.08 26.22
N GLU A 96 8.41 -19.66 24.94
CA GLU A 96 9.35 -20.16 23.94
C GLU A 96 10.75 -19.60 24.23
N LYS A 97 11.79 -20.44 24.09
CA LYS A 97 13.19 -20.02 24.21
C LYS A 97 13.96 -20.43 22.98
N ALA A 98 14.80 -19.55 22.45
CA ALA A 98 15.48 -19.68 21.17
C ALA A 98 16.35 -20.95 21.02
N PHE A 99 16.75 -21.56 22.15
CA PHE A 99 17.62 -22.73 22.21
C PHE A 99 16.85 -24.07 22.24
N ALA A 100 15.51 -24.04 22.32
CA ALA A 100 14.69 -25.22 22.64
C ALA A 100 14.00 -25.90 21.44
N PHE A 101 14.13 -25.36 20.21
CA PHE A 101 13.39 -25.86 19.02
C PHE A 101 14.29 -26.01 17.78
N ARG A 102 13.73 -26.60 16.71
CA ARG A 102 14.41 -26.77 15.43
C ARG A 102 14.71 -25.39 14.83
N LEU A 103 15.93 -25.18 14.33
CA LEU A 103 16.37 -23.92 13.70
C LEU A 103 15.43 -23.48 12.55
N SER A 104 14.80 -24.43 11.86
CA SER A 104 13.81 -24.19 10.79
C SER A 104 12.58 -23.43 11.25
N ASP A 105 12.15 -23.61 12.50
CA ASP A 105 10.93 -22.98 13.00
C ASP A 105 11.14 -21.48 13.25
N TYR A 106 12.41 -21.06 13.38
CA TYR A 106 12.79 -19.68 13.58
C TYR A 106 13.11 -18.95 12.28
N THR A 107 13.61 -19.65 11.26
CA THR A 107 13.82 -19.05 9.93
C THR A 107 12.51 -18.63 9.28
N ASP A 108 11.43 -19.39 9.53
CA ASP A 108 10.11 -19.14 8.97
C ASP A 108 9.28 -18.12 9.77
N ARG A 109 9.81 -17.65 10.90
CA ARG A 109 9.18 -16.68 11.82
C ARG A 109 10.03 -15.42 12.00
N ARG A 110 10.62 -14.94 10.90
CA ARG A 110 11.44 -13.72 10.83
C ARG A 110 10.62 -12.50 10.43
N GLY A 111 11.01 -11.33 10.93
CA GLY A 111 10.32 -10.06 10.69
C GLY A 111 8.96 -10.02 11.39
N TYR A 112 7.92 -9.50 10.76
CA TYR A 112 6.60 -9.47 11.38
C TYR A 112 5.44 -9.41 10.37
N LEU A 113 4.23 -9.67 10.89
CA LEU A 113 2.94 -9.42 10.29
C LEU A 113 2.02 -8.76 11.33
N VAL A 114 1.42 -7.65 10.95
CA VAL A 114 0.37 -6.95 11.70
C VAL A 114 -0.86 -6.80 10.83
N ILE A 115 -2.02 -7.04 11.44
CA ILE A 115 -3.33 -6.70 10.89
C ILE A 115 -4.09 -5.96 11.98
N SER A 116 -4.43 -4.70 11.72
CA SER A 116 -5.26 -3.87 12.60
C SER A 116 -6.64 -3.76 11.95
N GLU A 117 -7.64 -4.36 12.59
CA GLU A 117 -9.04 -4.32 12.16
C GLU A 117 -9.73 -3.04 12.60
N ASN A 118 -9.29 -2.45 13.73
CA ASN A 118 -10.00 -1.34 14.35
C ASN A 118 -11.47 -1.70 14.64
N ASP A 119 -12.43 -1.00 14.02
CA ASP A 119 -13.87 -1.23 14.22
C ASP A 119 -14.37 -2.31 13.26
N PRO A 120 -14.79 -3.50 13.75
CA PRO A 120 -15.28 -4.59 12.90
C PRO A 120 -16.53 -4.27 12.07
N ASN A 121 -17.18 -3.13 12.32
CA ASN A 121 -18.36 -2.68 11.57
C ASN A 121 -18.00 -1.63 10.51
N ASN A 122 -16.73 -1.25 10.40
CA ASN A 122 -16.25 -0.24 9.48
C ASN A 122 -15.17 -0.82 8.56
N ASP A 123 -15.57 -1.28 7.38
CA ASP A 123 -14.68 -1.82 6.34
C ASP A 123 -13.63 -0.81 5.76
N SER A 124 -13.35 0.33 6.39
CA SER A 124 -12.49 1.39 5.85
C SER A 124 -11.31 1.80 6.72
N ASP A 125 -11.20 1.27 7.95
CA ASP A 125 -10.12 1.55 8.89
C ASP A 125 -9.14 0.39 9.11
N ASP A 126 -9.06 -0.54 8.17
CA ASP A 126 -8.13 -1.66 8.26
C ASP A 126 -6.72 -1.29 7.83
N VAL A 127 -5.73 -1.89 8.50
CA VAL A 127 -4.32 -1.83 8.15
C VAL A 127 -3.73 -3.22 8.11
N ILE A 128 -2.94 -3.51 7.08
CA ILE A 128 -2.03 -4.67 7.08
C ILE A 128 -0.61 -4.20 6.82
N GLN A 129 0.31 -4.65 7.65
CA GLN A 129 1.72 -4.27 7.60
C GLN A 129 2.61 -5.47 7.85
N PHE A 130 3.60 -5.71 7.00
CA PHE A 130 4.48 -6.86 7.13
C PHE A 130 5.82 -6.63 6.45
N THR A 131 6.79 -7.47 6.79
CA THR A 131 8.09 -7.52 6.13
C THR A 131 8.12 -8.55 5.02
N THR A 132 8.87 -8.28 3.96
CA THR A 132 9.05 -9.15 2.79
C THR A 132 10.52 -9.44 2.50
N ASP A 133 10.77 -10.57 1.85
CA ASP A 133 12.04 -10.97 1.23
C ASP A 133 11.73 -11.49 -0.18
N SER A 134 12.21 -10.77 -1.20
CA SER A 134 12.01 -11.13 -2.60
C SER A 134 12.71 -12.45 -2.99
N ASN A 135 13.63 -12.96 -2.17
CA ASN A 135 14.31 -14.23 -2.43
C ASN A 135 13.48 -15.45 -1.99
N ILE A 136 12.38 -15.25 -1.26
CA ILE A 136 11.47 -16.33 -0.89
C ILE A 136 10.72 -16.78 -2.14
N THR A 137 11.06 -17.97 -2.63
CA THR A 137 10.53 -18.54 -3.88
C THR A 137 9.59 -19.74 -3.69
N SER A 138 9.19 -20.03 -2.45
CA SER A 138 8.34 -21.19 -2.10
C SER A 138 6.97 -21.15 -2.79
N LYS A 139 6.38 -19.95 -2.93
CA LYS A 139 5.05 -19.75 -3.54
C LYS A 139 5.11 -19.05 -4.89
N LEU A 140 6.14 -18.23 -5.14
CA LEU A 140 6.26 -17.40 -6.34
C LEU A 140 7.73 -17.34 -6.77
N LEU A 141 8.05 -17.70 -8.01
CA LEU A 141 9.43 -17.70 -8.54
C LEU A 141 9.96 -16.29 -8.89
N ASP A 142 9.17 -15.25 -8.67
CA ASP A 142 9.55 -13.87 -8.95
C ASP A 142 10.48 -13.33 -7.86
N THR A 143 11.76 -13.14 -8.20
CA THR A 143 12.77 -12.58 -7.30
C THR A 143 12.99 -11.08 -7.50
N THR A 144 12.07 -10.38 -8.16
CA THR A 144 12.18 -8.92 -8.37
C THR A 144 12.29 -8.21 -7.01
N PRO A 145 13.37 -7.43 -6.78
CA PRO A 145 13.60 -6.72 -5.53
C PRO A 145 12.77 -5.44 -5.46
N TYR A 146 12.81 -4.79 -4.30
CA TYR A 146 12.16 -3.51 -4.07
C TYR A 146 13.12 -2.36 -4.37
N TYR A 147 12.55 -1.27 -4.88
CA TYR A 147 13.26 -0.06 -5.26
C TYR A 147 12.76 1.10 -4.42
N GLY A 148 13.64 2.05 -4.14
CA GLY A 148 13.32 3.24 -3.37
C GLY A 148 14.32 4.34 -3.65
N LYS A 149 13.99 5.55 -3.23
CA LYS A 149 14.87 6.70 -3.30
C LYS A 149 16.05 6.52 -2.33
N ALA A 150 17.23 6.91 -2.78
CA ALA A 150 18.39 7.13 -1.94
C ALA A 150 19.11 8.39 -2.42
N SER A 151 19.80 9.06 -1.51
CA SER A 151 20.60 10.25 -1.85
C SER A 151 22.05 10.02 -1.46
N VAL A 152 22.98 10.56 -2.23
CA VAL A 152 24.42 10.45 -1.95
C VAL A 152 24.74 11.15 -0.63
N LEU A 153 25.46 10.43 0.24
CA LEU A 153 25.97 10.96 1.50
C LEU A 153 27.42 11.44 1.31
N GLY A 154 27.73 12.63 1.83
CA GLY A 154 29.10 13.19 1.80
C GLY A 154 29.60 13.66 0.42
N GLY A 155 28.74 13.66 -0.60
CA GLY A 155 29.01 14.23 -1.93
C GLY A 155 29.92 13.39 -2.85
N ASP A 156 30.50 12.29 -2.38
CA ASP A 156 31.31 11.37 -3.18
C ASP A 156 31.10 9.91 -2.75
N ILE A 157 30.67 9.07 -3.72
CA ILE A 157 30.48 7.64 -3.51
C ILE A 157 31.80 6.90 -3.27
N PHE A 158 32.88 7.32 -3.91
CA PHE A 158 34.17 6.64 -3.80
C PHE A 158 34.87 6.92 -2.47
N ALA A 159 34.61 8.09 -1.88
CA ALA A 159 35.10 8.42 -0.54
C ALA A 159 34.40 7.58 0.55
N HIS A 160 33.13 7.22 0.33
CA HIS A 160 32.25 6.62 1.33
C HIS A 160 31.43 5.45 0.74
N PRO A 161 32.06 4.30 0.46
CA PRO A 161 31.42 3.23 -0.32
C PRO A 161 30.34 2.46 0.45
N ASN A 162 30.22 2.65 1.78
CA ASN A 162 29.13 2.10 2.58
C ASN A 162 27.99 3.11 2.68
N GLN A 163 27.18 3.25 1.64
CA GLN A 163 26.02 4.14 1.66
C GLN A 163 24.79 3.56 0.95
N PRO A 164 23.56 4.02 1.27
CA PRO A 164 22.34 3.45 0.71
C PRO A 164 22.30 3.48 -0.82
N GLU A 165 22.81 4.56 -1.43
CA GLU A 165 22.89 4.73 -2.89
C GLU A 165 23.71 3.63 -3.59
N THR A 166 24.67 3.02 -2.89
CA THR A 166 25.52 1.97 -3.47
C THR A 166 24.99 0.56 -3.24
N ASP A 167 23.91 0.38 -2.49
CA ASP A 167 23.44 -0.96 -2.11
C ASP A 167 22.95 -1.78 -3.33
N ASP A 168 22.70 -1.13 -4.48
CA ASP A 168 22.34 -1.77 -5.75
C ASP A 168 23.55 -2.13 -6.65
N ALA A 169 24.77 -1.99 -6.13
CA ALA A 169 26.04 -2.19 -6.83
C ALA A 169 26.32 -1.22 -7.99
N ARG A 170 25.61 -0.09 -8.09
CA ARG A 170 25.97 0.98 -9.01
C ARG A 170 26.99 1.93 -8.38
N ILE A 171 27.99 2.28 -9.18
CA ILE A 171 29.07 3.21 -8.80
C ILE A 171 28.81 4.64 -9.29
N SER A 172 27.71 4.86 -10.02
CA SER A 172 27.27 6.17 -10.49
C SER A 172 25.96 6.50 -9.79
N PRO A 173 25.87 7.62 -9.07
CA PRO A 173 24.64 7.98 -8.39
C PRO A 173 23.50 8.21 -9.40
N ASP A 174 22.36 7.60 -9.13
CA ASP A 174 21.12 7.76 -9.89
C ASP A 174 19.91 8.15 -9.01
N GLY A 175 20.13 8.31 -7.72
CA GLY A 175 19.13 8.69 -6.72
C GLY A 175 18.24 7.53 -6.29
N THR A 176 18.67 6.29 -6.55
CA THR A 176 17.88 5.09 -6.25
C THR A 176 18.70 4.05 -5.51
N SER A 177 18.00 3.19 -4.79
CA SER A 177 18.59 2.03 -4.15
C SER A 177 17.67 0.83 -4.26
N VAL A 178 18.24 -0.35 -4.02
CA VAL A 178 17.59 -1.64 -4.16
C VAL A 178 17.78 -2.43 -2.88
N SER A 179 16.71 -3.09 -2.45
CA SER A 179 16.82 -4.15 -1.46
C SER A 179 15.88 -5.30 -1.78
N PRO A 180 16.30 -6.56 -1.58
CA PRO A 180 15.36 -7.67 -1.59
C PRO A 180 14.41 -7.65 -0.38
N TYR A 181 14.73 -6.88 0.66
CA TYR A 181 13.94 -6.79 1.88
C TYR A 181 13.19 -5.46 1.98
N ALA A 182 11.93 -5.51 2.37
CA ALA A 182 11.14 -4.31 2.61
C ALA A 182 10.12 -4.51 3.73
N GLU A 183 9.65 -3.40 4.28
CA GLU A 183 8.47 -3.27 5.10
C GLU A 183 7.37 -2.65 4.24
N ILE A 184 6.22 -3.32 4.16
CA ILE A 184 5.10 -2.93 3.31
C ILE A 184 3.88 -2.74 4.18
N CYS A 185 3.16 -1.64 3.96
CA CYS A 185 1.91 -1.33 4.64
C CYS A 185 0.82 -0.99 3.62
N TYR A 186 -0.34 -1.60 3.76
CA TYR A 186 -1.56 -1.22 3.06
C TYR A 186 -2.57 -0.63 4.02
N PHE A 187 -3.21 0.46 3.60
CA PHE A 187 -4.28 1.12 4.33
C PHE A 187 -5.09 1.99 3.38
N MET A 188 -6.35 2.22 3.72
CA MET A 188 -7.21 3.15 3.01
C MET A 188 -7.26 4.50 3.73
N ARG A 189 -7.27 5.61 2.97
CA ARG A 189 -7.51 6.94 3.53
C ARG A 189 -8.15 7.84 2.48
N GLY A 190 -9.24 8.52 2.84
CA GLY A 190 -9.82 9.54 1.96
C GLY A 190 -10.27 9.04 0.60
N GLY A 191 -10.77 7.81 0.52
CA GLY A 191 -11.18 7.22 -0.76
C GLY A 191 -10.02 6.64 -1.59
N ASN A 192 -8.81 6.53 -1.02
CA ASN A 192 -7.63 6.04 -1.71
C ASN A 192 -7.00 4.88 -0.95
N LEU A 193 -6.60 3.83 -1.66
CA LEU A 193 -5.79 2.74 -1.14
C LEU A 193 -4.31 3.07 -1.36
N TYR A 194 -3.56 3.05 -0.27
CA TYR A 194 -2.13 3.29 -0.26
C TYR A 194 -1.35 1.99 -0.05
N ARG A 195 -0.16 1.93 -0.62
CA ARG A 195 0.86 0.90 -0.37
C ARG A 195 2.18 1.61 -0.05
N ARG A 196 2.47 1.76 1.23
CA ARG A 196 3.76 2.30 1.68
C ARG A 196 4.81 1.20 1.64
N THR A 197 5.96 1.48 1.01
CA THR A 197 7.12 0.58 0.97
C THR A 197 8.31 1.27 1.60
N LEU A 198 9.01 0.57 2.49
CA LEU A 198 10.22 1.03 3.15
C LEU A 198 11.28 -0.06 3.02
N LEU A 199 12.40 0.23 2.37
CA LEU A 199 13.48 -0.73 2.17
C LEU A 199 14.16 -1.08 3.49
N ILE A 200 14.47 -2.35 3.70
CA ILE A 200 15.35 -2.79 4.78
C ILE A 200 16.73 -2.94 4.17
N ARG A 201 17.75 -2.30 4.76
CA ARG A 201 19.06 -2.15 4.13
C ARG A 201 19.78 -3.50 4.01
N LYS A 202 20.36 -3.74 2.84
CA LYS A 202 21.33 -4.81 2.60
C LYS A 202 22.59 -4.20 2.00
N PRO A 203 23.54 -3.74 2.84
CA PRO A 203 24.78 -3.17 2.35
C PRO A 203 25.55 -4.15 1.47
N LEU A 204 26.35 -3.64 0.55
CA LEU A 204 27.32 -4.45 -0.17
C LEU A 204 28.38 -5.00 0.80
N ASP A 205 28.72 -6.27 0.63
CA ASP A 205 29.84 -6.91 1.34
C ASP A 205 31.17 -6.38 0.76
N LEU A 206 31.69 -5.31 1.33
CA LEU A 206 32.98 -4.73 0.99
C LEU A 206 33.98 -5.04 2.11
N GLU A 207 35.28 -5.15 1.80
CA GLU A 207 36.30 -5.42 2.83
C GLU A 207 36.33 -4.36 3.95
N THR A 208 35.77 -3.17 3.70
CA THR A 208 35.72 -2.04 4.62
C THR A 208 34.37 -1.87 5.34
N THR A 209 33.33 -2.68 5.02
CA THR A 209 32.04 -2.58 5.69
C THR A 209 32.04 -3.35 7.02
N ASN A 210 32.25 -2.63 8.12
CA ASN A 210 32.19 -3.16 9.48
C ASN A 210 30.85 -2.86 10.20
N SER A 211 29.98 -2.07 9.57
CA SER A 211 28.69 -1.64 10.10
C SER A 211 27.64 -1.61 8.99
N SER A 212 26.40 -1.93 9.33
CA SER A 212 25.25 -1.74 8.44
C SER A 212 24.80 -0.28 8.35
N GLN A 213 25.36 0.60 9.17
CA GLN A 213 25.09 2.04 9.11
C GLN A 213 26.07 2.75 8.17
N PRO A 214 25.63 3.78 7.43
CA PRO A 214 26.51 4.54 6.57
C PRO A 214 27.50 5.38 7.39
N GLN A 215 28.78 5.23 7.05
CA GLN A 215 29.90 5.83 7.74
C GLN A 215 30.88 6.44 6.75
N THR A 216 31.56 7.49 7.18
CA THR A 216 32.71 8.04 6.47
C THR A 216 33.87 7.05 6.48
N ALA A 217 34.88 7.27 5.63
CA ALA A 217 36.11 6.47 5.64
C ALA A 217 36.85 6.53 6.99
N GLY A 218 36.63 7.58 7.79
CA GLY A 218 37.17 7.73 9.14
C GLY A 218 36.33 7.06 10.23
N GLY A 219 35.23 6.38 9.89
CA GLY A 219 34.34 5.70 10.83
C GLY A 219 33.28 6.58 11.51
N ALA A 220 33.19 7.87 11.13
CA ALA A 220 32.12 8.75 11.65
C ALA A 220 30.79 8.47 10.94
N GLU A 221 29.72 8.28 11.70
CA GLU A 221 28.36 8.02 11.19
C GLU A 221 27.71 9.28 10.64
N PHE A 222 27.04 9.16 9.49
CA PHE A 222 26.46 10.31 8.78
C PHE A 222 25.29 10.96 9.52
N PHE A 223 24.45 10.14 10.14
CA PHE A 223 23.22 10.59 10.80
C PHE A 223 23.43 10.97 12.26
N ASP A 224 24.61 10.71 12.82
CA ASP A 224 24.95 11.17 14.16
C ASP A 224 25.08 12.71 14.14
N PRO A 225 24.21 13.44 14.88
CA PRO A 225 24.23 14.89 14.90
C PRO A 225 25.54 15.46 15.44
N ALA A 226 26.32 14.70 16.22
CA ALA A 226 27.63 15.13 16.70
C ALA A 226 28.64 15.35 15.56
N ASN A 227 28.47 14.66 14.43
CA ASN A 227 29.38 14.73 13.29
C ASN A 227 28.99 15.81 12.28
N SER A 228 27.73 16.28 12.29
CA SER A 228 27.22 17.30 11.35
C SER A 228 27.47 16.98 9.87
N LEU A 229 27.41 15.70 9.51
CA LEU A 229 27.71 15.21 8.15
C LEU A 229 26.49 15.16 7.23
N TYR A 230 25.29 15.19 7.78
CA TYR A 230 24.03 15.18 7.06
C TYR A 230 23.13 16.33 7.52
N SER A 231 22.63 17.11 6.57
CA SER A 231 21.77 18.28 6.82
C SER A 231 20.43 18.22 6.08
N GLY A 232 20.14 17.09 5.43
CA GLY A 232 18.89 16.86 4.70
C GLY A 232 17.74 16.40 5.60
N ASN A 233 16.61 16.08 4.97
CA ASN A 233 15.47 15.42 5.60
C ASN A 233 15.47 13.94 5.21
N PHE A 234 15.60 13.05 6.21
CA PHE A 234 15.74 11.62 5.98
C PHE A 234 14.68 11.05 5.03
N TRP A 235 13.40 11.32 5.29
CA TRP A 235 12.28 10.75 4.53
C TRP A 235 12.08 11.38 3.15
N ASN A 236 12.59 12.59 2.95
CA ASN A 236 12.66 13.16 1.62
C ASN A 236 13.77 12.51 0.79
N ASP A 237 14.86 12.08 1.43
CA ASP A 237 16.09 11.66 0.75
C ASP A 237 16.22 10.13 0.64
N PHE A 238 15.55 9.37 1.49
CA PHE A 238 15.67 7.92 1.64
C PHE A 238 14.32 7.22 1.86
N ASP A 239 14.10 6.10 1.16
CA ASP A 239 12.93 5.22 1.31
C ASP A 239 13.25 3.99 2.15
N PHE A 240 13.91 4.16 3.29
CA PHE A 240 14.34 3.05 4.13
C PHE A 240 13.58 3.01 5.46
N SER A 241 13.37 1.79 5.96
CA SER A 241 12.91 1.57 7.33
C SER A 241 14.03 1.95 8.29
N VAL A 242 13.69 2.74 9.30
CA VAL A 242 14.63 3.31 10.27
C VAL A 242 14.08 3.23 11.67
N TYR A 243 14.99 3.11 12.62
CA TYR A 243 14.73 3.22 14.03
C TYR A 243 15.55 4.33 14.67
N ARG A 244 15.08 4.79 15.83
CA ARG A 244 15.76 5.76 16.67
C ARG A 244 16.73 5.06 17.64
N SER A 245 18.01 5.40 17.58
CA SER A 245 19.04 4.88 18.50
C SER A 245 20.23 5.86 18.64
N GLY A 246 21.06 5.69 19.67
CA GLY A 246 22.25 6.51 19.93
C GLY A 246 22.21 7.25 21.28
N THR A 247 23.40 7.49 21.84
CA THR A 247 23.60 8.22 23.12
C THR A 247 24.71 9.27 22.96
N PRO A 248 24.59 10.50 23.51
CA PRO A 248 23.51 11.02 24.35
C PRO A 248 22.29 11.53 23.55
N THR A 249 22.44 11.73 22.24
CA THR A 249 21.36 12.19 21.36
C THR A 249 21.00 11.08 20.38
N ALA A 250 19.78 10.58 20.42
CA ALA A 250 19.34 9.54 19.49
C ALA A 250 19.06 10.10 18.09
N TYR A 251 19.45 9.35 17.06
CA TYR A 251 19.33 9.66 15.64
C TYR A 251 18.79 8.46 14.84
N ALA A 252 18.55 8.67 13.55
CA ALA A 252 18.04 7.64 12.65
C ALA A 252 19.14 6.63 12.31
N ASN A 253 18.83 5.36 12.49
CA ASN A 253 19.63 4.23 12.05
C ASN A 253 18.80 3.35 11.11
N PHE A 254 19.42 2.85 10.04
CA PHE A 254 18.77 1.94 9.10
C PHE A 254 18.52 0.59 9.76
N HIS A 255 17.34 0.03 9.50
CA HIS A 255 17.16 -1.41 9.68
C HIS A 255 17.98 -2.17 8.64
N ASP A 256 18.55 -3.29 9.08
CA ASP A 256 19.30 -4.22 8.24
C ASP A 256 18.69 -5.62 8.27
N VAL A 257 19.27 -6.55 7.52
CA VAL A 257 18.79 -7.94 7.45
C VAL A 257 18.75 -8.61 8.84
N LYS A 258 19.65 -8.24 9.76
CA LYS A 258 19.67 -8.79 11.13
C LYS A 258 18.48 -8.32 11.94
N SER A 259 17.91 -7.15 11.62
CA SER A 259 16.70 -6.64 12.25
C SER A 259 15.47 -7.54 12.01
N LEU A 260 15.53 -8.49 11.07
CA LEU A 260 14.47 -9.49 10.86
C LEU A 260 14.55 -10.67 11.85
N ASP A 261 15.62 -10.83 12.62
CA ASP A 261 15.73 -11.92 13.60
C ASP A 261 14.85 -11.63 14.83
N ASN A 262 14.03 -12.62 15.20
CA ASN A 262 13.11 -12.56 16.34
C ASN A 262 13.58 -13.40 17.55
N THR A 263 14.79 -13.95 17.51
CA THR A 263 15.21 -15.05 18.41
C THR A 263 16.36 -14.73 19.35
N THR A 264 16.98 -13.56 19.28
CA THR A 264 18.19 -13.16 20.05
C THR A 264 19.49 -13.92 19.73
N LEU A 265 19.45 -14.95 18.87
CA LEU A 265 20.63 -15.81 18.60
C LEU A 265 21.75 -15.09 17.85
N GLU A 266 21.42 -14.06 17.07
CA GLU A 266 22.41 -13.34 16.24
C GLU A 266 22.65 -11.88 16.68
N SER A 267 22.02 -11.43 17.77
CA SER A 267 21.93 -10.03 18.23
C SER A 267 21.25 -9.11 17.20
N PRO A 268 20.05 -8.58 17.51
CA PRO A 268 20.04 -7.12 17.72
C PRO A 268 19.05 -6.66 18.81
N ASN A 269 19.48 -5.68 19.61
CA ASN A 269 18.61 -4.85 20.47
C ASN A 269 17.47 -4.14 19.69
N PHE A 270 17.45 -4.25 18.36
CA PHE A 270 16.65 -3.46 17.40
C PHE A 270 15.85 -4.30 16.40
N SER A 271 15.39 -5.49 16.80
CA SER A 271 14.55 -6.35 15.96
C SER A 271 13.21 -5.70 15.58
N LEU A 272 12.80 -5.84 14.32
CA LEU A 272 11.47 -5.45 13.82
C LEU A 272 10.34 -6.29 14.42
N GLY A 273 10.63 -7.42 15.06
CA GLY A 273 9.67 -8.12 15.91
C GLY A 273 9.25 -7.31 17.14
N ARG A 274 10.06 -6.33 17.58
CA ARG A 274 9.70 -5.38 18.63
C ARG A 274 9.03 -4.16 18.00
N THR A 275 7.76 -3.94 18.36
CA THR A 275 6.86 -2.93 17.78
C THR A 275 7.44 -1.52 17.72
N ARG A 276 8.18 -1.10 18.74
CA ARG A 276 8.77 0.25 18.86
C ARG A 276 9.72 0.65 17.73
N PHE A 277 10.25 -0.32 16.99
CA PHE A 277 11.17 -0.06 15.89
C PHE A 277 10.50 -0.10 14.52
N ARG A 278 9.19 -0.34 14.47
CA ARG A 278 8.44 -0.41 13.21
C ARG A 278 8.01 0.98 12.75
N PHE A 279 7.81 1.15 11.46
CA PHE A 279 7.23 2.39 10.95
C PHE A 279 5.77 2.55 11.39
N GLY A 280 5.41 3.75 11.83
CA GLY A 280 4.07 4.06 12.34
C GLY A 280 3.88 3.85 13.84
N TYR A 281 4.95 3.48 14.57
CA TYR A 281 4.90 3.20 16.00
C TYR A 281 5.66 4.25 16.80
N ASP A 282 5.15 4.56 17.99
CA ASP A 282 5.87 5.39 18.95
C ASP A 282 7.08 4.61 19.49
N HIS A 283 8.30 5.08 19.23
CA HIS A 283 9.49 4.35 19.67
C HIS A 283 9.70 4.39 21.19
N ALA A 284 8.96 5.26 21.91
CA ALA A 284 8.92 5.21 23.37
C ALA A 284 7.99 4.08 23.83
N THR A 285 6.75 4.02 23.36
CA THR A 285 5.76 3.11 23.95
C THR A 285 5.56 1.80 23.19
N GLY A 286 6.07 1.69 21.97
CA GLY A 286 5.78 0.55 21.08
C GLY A 286 4.33 0.48 20.62
N LEU A 287 3.54 1.54 20.82
CA LEU A 287 2.13 1.57 20.41
C LEU A 287 1.99 2.18 19.00
N PRO A 288 1.14 1.62 18.14
CA PRO A 288 0.89 2.15 16.80
C PRO A 288 0.04 3.43 16.85
N ARG A 289 0.28 4.33 15.89
CA ARG A 289 -0.58 5.48 15.63
C ARG A 289 -1.36 5.29 14.34
N GLU A 290 -2.68 5.20 14.46
CA GLU A 290 -3.59 4.99 13.32
C GLU A 290 -4.65 6.08 13.20
N TYR A 291 -4.85 6.87 14.25
CA TYR A 291 -5.81 7.98 14.27
C TYR A 291 -5.13 9.32 14.56
N VAL A 292 -5.73 10.39 14.04
CA VAL A 292 -5.44 11.78 14.43
C VAL A 292 -6.76 12.51 14.58
N ASN A 293 -6.77 13.69 15.20
CA ASN A 293 -8.00 14.48 15.28
C ASN A 293 -8.27 15.16 13.93
N ASP A 294 -9.51 15.56 13.67
CA ASP A 294 -9.87 16.54 12.66
C ASP A 294 -9.97 17.95 13.28
N VAL A 295 -10.25 18.97 12.46
CA VAL A 295 -10.50 20.36 12.85
C VAL A 295 -11.57 20.45 13.96
N ASP A 296 -12.56 19.56 13.94
CA ASP A 296 -13.63 19.48 14.94
C ASP A 296 -13.22 18.72 16.22
N GLY A 297 -11.99 18.22 16.32
CA GLY A 297 -11.51 17.37 17.42
C GLY A 297 -12.00 15.92 17.36
N ILE A 298 -12.72 15.54 16.30
CA ILE A 298 -13.19 14.17 16.07
C ILE A 298 -12.03 13.35 15.52
N ALA A 299 -11.75 12.19 16.12
CA ALA A 299 -10.72 11.30 15.60
C ALA A 299 -11.06 10.81 14.18
N GLN A 300 -10.05 10.74 13.34
CA GLN A 300 -10.09 10.28 11.96
C GLN A 300 -9.00 9.26 11.74
N PHE A 301 -9.35 8.18 11.06
CA PHE A 301 -8.40 7.17 10.66
C PHE A 301 -7.44 7.72 9.59
N ILE A 302 -6.16 7.46 9.77
CA ILE A 302 -5.11 7.77 8.81
C ILE A 302 -4.36 6.53 8.32
N GLY A 303 -4.50 5.39 8.99
CA GLY A 303 -3.67 4.20 8.78
C GLY A 303 -2.21 4.48 9.13
N ARG A 304 -1.45 5.01 8.18
CA ARG A 304 -0.05 5.45 8.36
C ARG A 304 0.19 6.81 7.69
N PHE A 305 1.34 7.41 8.01
CA PHE A 305 1.81 8.59 7.29
C PHE A 305 2.23 8.23 5.86
N THR A 306 1.82 9.05 4.91
CA THR A 306 2.13 8.93 3.47
C THR A 306 3.47 9.57 3.10
N HIS A 307 3.99 9.30 1.90
CA HIS A 307 5.24 9.88 1.39
C HIS A 307 5.15 11.40 1.33
N GLN A 308 3.97 11.92 0.95
CA GLN A 308 3.71 13.35 1.00
C GLN A 308 3.95 13.93 2.40
N GLU A 309 3.44 13.28 3.44
CA GLU A 309 3.53 13.76 4.82
C GLU A 309 4.94 13.59 5.40
N THR A 310 5.56 12.42 5.19
CA THR A 310 6.90 12.15 5.72
C THR A 310 7.97 12.97 5.01
N SER A 311 7.78 13.30 3.73
CA SER A 311 8.73 14.15 2.98
C SER A 311 8.71 15.63 3.39
N HIS A 312 7.77 16.04 4.27
CA HIS A 312 7.69 17.42 4.73
C HIS A 312 8.92 17.81 5.56
N PRO A 313 9.51 19.00 5.37
CA PRO A 313 10.69 19.44 6.13
C PRO A 313 10.53 19.39 7.67
N ASP A 314 9.31 19.55 8.17
CA ASP A 314 9.00 19.48 9.60
C ASP A 314 8.74 18.06 10.12
N PHE A 315 8.63 17.07 9.23
CA PHE A 315 8.59 15.65 9.59
C PHE A 315 10.03 15.13 9.64
N GLN A 316 10.67 15.24 10.82
CA GLN A 316 12.09 14.89 10.99
C GLN A 316 12.30 13.62 11.81
N TYR A 317 11.26 13.10 12.45
CA TYR A 317 11.35 11.89 13.26
C TYR A 317 11.48 10.62 12.39
N PRO A 318 12.37 9.65 12.68
CA PRO A 318 13.17 9.52 13.91
C PRO A 318 14.56 10.16 13.85
N GLN A 319 14.98 10.82 12.77
CA GLN A 319 16.30 11.49 12.66
C GLN A 319 16.46 12.57 13.73
N ALA A 320 15.47 13.44 13.87
CA ALA A 320 15.43 14.53 14.84
C ALA A 320 14.00 14.78 15.33
N PRO A 321 13.80 15.56 16.41
CA PRO A 321 12.48 16.05 16.78
C PRO A 321 11.78 16.75 15.60
N SER A 322 10.53 16.36 15.32
CA SER A 322 9.71 17.07 14.34
C SER A 322 9.34 18.47 14.83
N ASN A 323 9.24 19.45 13.90
CA ASN A 323 9.07 20.88 14.21
C ASN A 323 7.61 21.36 14.21
N VAL A 324 6.66 20.45 14.38
CA VAL A 324 5.21 20.76 14.34
C VAL A 324 4.62 21.09 15.72
N SER A 325 3.53 21.85 15.74
CA SER A 325 2.86 22.31 16.95
C SER A 325 2.43 21.15 17.87
N GLY A 326 3.23 20.90 18.91
CA GLY A 326 2.86 20.07 20.06
C GLY A 326 3.77 18.90 20.39
N SER A 327 4.55 18.33 19.45
CA SER A 327 5.43 17.20 19.79
C SER A 327 6.60 16.98 18.85
N ALA A 328 7.72 16.58 19.45
CA ALA A 328 8.91 16.06 18.79
C ALA A 328 8.68 14.72 18.06
N ASN A 329 7.69 13.93 18.50
CA ASN A 329 7.39 12.61 17.94
C ASN A 329 5.98 12.58 17.31
N PRO A 330 5.86 12.60 15.97
CA PRO A 330 4.59 12.47 15.26
C PRO A 330 3.92 11.10 15.42
N MET A 331 4.57 10.11 16.03
CA MET A 331 3.95 8.82 16.32
C MET A 331 3.31 8.78 17.71
N ASN A 332 3.63 9.72 18.60
CA ASN A 332 3.10 9.75 19.96
C ASN A 332 1.75 10.50 20.00
N PRO A 333 0.60 9.82 20.21
CA PRO A 333 -0.72 10.45 20.12
C PRO A 333 -1.03 11.39 21.30
N THR A 334 -0.36 11.25 22.45
CA THR A 334 -0.67 12.03 23.66
C THR A 334 -0.02 13.41 23.67
N SER A 335 1.16 13.52 23.07
CA SER A 335 1.90 14.79 22.99
C SER A 335 1.63 15.55 21.69
N SER A 336 1.32 14.86 20.59
CA SER A 336 1.23 15.51 19.27
C SER A 336 -0.22 15.89 18.88
N SER A 337 -0.46 17.19 18.69
CA SER A 337 -1.73 17.71 18.20
C SER A 337 -1.75 17.75 16.67
N LEU A 338 -1.87 16.59 16.03
CA LEU A 338 -2.03 16.49 14.57
C LEU A 338 -3.49 16.55 14.17
N ILE A 339 -3.76 17.25 13.06
CA ILE A 339 -5.11 17.48 12.53
C ILE A 339 -5.16 16.99 11.09
N LEU A 340 -6.03 16.02 10.76
CA LEU A 340 -6.30 15.64 9.37
C LEU A 340 -7.18 16.71 8.70
N ASP A 341 -6.88 17.11 7.46
CA ASP A 341 -7.81 17.88 6.65
C ASP A 341 -8.68 16.93 5.80
N ARG A 342 -9.99 16.94 6.07
CA ARG A 342 -10.97 16.10 5.34
C ARG A 342 -11.05 16.39 3.84
N ASN A 343 -10.64 17.58 3.39
CA ASN A 343 -10.71 17.93 1.96
C ASN A 343 -9.53 17.35 1.19
N THR A 344 -8.33 17.39 1.78
CA THR A 344 -7.11 16.92 1.14
C THR A 344 -6.72 15.49 1.56
N ASN A 345 -7.28 14.99 2.66
CA ASN A 345 -6.92 13.73 3.31
C ASN A 345 -5.42 13.64 3.64
N VAL A 346 -4.88 14.78 4.09
CA VAL A 346 -3.49 14.96 4.52
C VAL A 346 -3.49 15.62 5.88
N VAL A 347 -2.57 15.23 6.75
CA VAL A 347 -2.37 15.88 8.04
C VAL A 347 -1.92 17.33 7.81
N ASN A 348 -2.71 18.30 8.29
CA ASN A 348 -2.56 19.74 8.06
C ASN A 348 -1.15 20.26 8.32
N GLN A 349 -0.53 19.80 9.41
CA GLN A 349 0.82 20.19 9.80
C GLN A 349 1.90 19.74 8.79
N TYR A 350 1.55 18.77 7.93
CA TYR A 350 2.38 18.25 6.85
C TYR A 350 1.73 18.48 5.48
N ALA A 351 0.63 19.24 5.43
CA ALA A 351 -0.09 19.59 4.21
C ALA A 351 0.52 20.89 3.65
N SER A 352 1.54 20.77 2.82
CA SER A 352 2.11 21.93 2.14
C SER A 352 2.43 21.64 0.68
N THR A 353 2.65 22.72 -0.07
CA THR A 353 3.19 22.70 -1.44
C THR A 353 4.67 22.25 -1.50
N THR A 354 5.34 22.02 -0.36
CA THR A 354 6.74 21.56 -0.29
C THR A 354 6.87 20.06 -0.03
N GLY A 355 5.80 19.35 0.37
CA GLY A 355 5.75 17.89 0.34
C GLY A 355 5.76 17.41 -1.10
N SER A 356 6.94 17.14 -1.64
CA SER A 356 7.15 16.92 -3.08
C SER A 356 6.63 15.55 -3.56
N ARG A 357 6.45 14.61 -2.64
CA ARG A 357 6.23 13.18 -2.92
C ARG A 357 4.74 12.78 -2.90
N ARG A 358 3.91 13.59 -3.54
CA ARG A 358 2.44 13.37 -3.57
C ARG A 358 2.10 12.12 -4.38
N SER A 359 1.24 11.28 -3.81
CA SER A 359 0.69 10.09 -4.46
C SER A 359 1.71 9.01 -4.86
N GLU A 360 2.95 9.06 -4.37
CA GLU A 360 3.94 8.00 -4.63
C GLU A 360 3.51 6.66 -4.01
N ASP A 361 2.71 6.71 -2.94
CA ASP A 361 2.11 5.53 -2.27
C ASP A 361 0.74 5.11 -2.85
N LEU A 362 0.17 5.87 -3.79
CA LEU A 362 -1.20 5.65 -4.24
C LEU A 362 -1.30 4.43 -5.16
N VAL A 363 -2.06 3.42 -4.75
CA VAL A 363 -2.29 2.21 -5.56
C VAL A 363 -3.61 2.28 -6.33
N LEU A 364 -4.68 2.69 -5.65
CA LEU A 364 -6.02 2.77 -6.23
C LEU A 364 -6.76 3.96 -5.64
N SER A 365 -7.46 4.71 -6.49
CA SER A 365 -8.33 5.80 -6.08
C SER A 365 -9.81 5.42 -6.18
N ASN A 366 -10.67 6.19 -5.52
CA ASN A 366 -12.11 5.97 -5.40
C ASN A 366 -12.48 4.63 -4.74
N VAL A 367 -11.63 4.18 -3.81
CA VAL A 367 -11.90 3.03 -2.94
C VAL A 367 -12.92 3.44 -1.90
N ILE A 368 -13.91 2.59 -1.65
CA ILE A 368 -14.95 2.79 -0.63
C ILE A 368 -14.65 1.93 0.58
N THR A 369 -14.18 0.71 0.36
CA THR A 369 -13.84 -0.22 1.44
C THR A 369 -12.55 -0.97 1.14
N PHE A 370 -11.79 -1.25 2.20
CA PHE A 370 -10.62 -2.10 2.25
C PHE A 370 -10.75 -2.91 3.54
N ASP A 371 -11.29 -4.12 3.41
CA ASP A 371 -11.70 -5.00 4.52
C ASP A 371 -10.81 -6.24 4.56
N ILE A 372 -10.34 -6.64 5.74
CA ILE A 372 -9.39 -7.73 5.98
C ILE A 372 -9.91 -8.67 7.05
N LYS A 373 -10.44 -9.82 6.62
CA LYS A 373 -10.92 -10.86 7.53
C LYS A 373 -9.90 -11.96 7.74
N LEU A 374 -9.79 -12.46 8.97
CA LEU A 374 -8.96 -13.61 9.31
C LEU A 374 -9.75 -14.91 9.19
N PHE A 375 -9.12 -16.00 8.73
CA PHE A 375 -9.75 -17.32 8.80
C PHE A 375 -9.72 -17.83 10.25
N ASP A 376 -10.88 -17.86 10.90
CA ASP A 376 -11.06 -18.40 12.25
C ASP A 376 -11.38 -19.89 12.17
N GLU A 377 -10.52 -20.73 12.75
CA GLU A 377 -10.66 -22.18 12.69
C GLU A 377 -11.71 -22.70 13.66
N GLY A 378 -11.84 -22.06 14.83
CA GLY A 378 -12.90 -22.33 15.80
C GLY A 378 -14.29 -22.13 15.19
N LEU A 379 -14.43 -21.16 14.28
CA LEU A 379 -15.68 -20.84 13.60
C LEU A 379 -15.83 -21.50 12.21
N GLY A 380 -14.72 -21.79 11.54
CA GLY A 380 -14.67 -22.37 10.19
C GLY A 380 -15.00 -21.37 9.05
N GLN A 381 -14.86 -20.07 9.29
CA GLN A 381 -15.12 -19.02 8.30
C GLN A 381 -14.21 -17.80 8.50
N PHE A 382 -14.21 -16.90 7.51
CA PHE A 382 -13.53 -15.61 7.63
C PHE A 382 -14.31 -14.68 8.57
N THR A 383 -13.64 -14.07 9.53
CA THR A 383 -14.24 -13.20 10.55
C THR A 383 -13.33 -12.03 10.88
N ASP A 384 -13.94 -10.95 11.35
CA ASP A 384 -13.25 -9.74 11.81
C ASP A 384 -12.70 -9.95 13.24
N ILE A 385 -11.55 -9.34 13.50
CA ILE A 385 -10.89 -9.39 14.81
C ILE A 385 -11.77 -8.64 15.82
N GLY A 386 -12.04 -9.25 16.98
CA GLY A 386 -12.89 -8.65 18.02
C GLY A 386 -14.38 -8.68 17.69
N SER A 387 -14.80 -9.31 16.58
CA SER A 387 -16.22 -9.50 16.29
C SER A 387 -16.91 -10.41 17.31
N SER A 388 -18.20 -10.18 17.56
CA SER A 388 -18.99 -10.97 18.52
C SER A 388 -19.16 -12.45 18.16
N ILE A 389 -18.86 -12.82 16.92
CA ILE A 389 -18.95 -14.20 16.42
C ILE A 389 -17.58 -14.89 16.34
N ALA A 390 -16.48 -14.13 16.46
CA ALA A 390 -15.14 -14.70 16.47
C ALA A 390 -14.98 -15.63 17.69
N VAL A 391 -14.20 -16.68 17.49
CA VAL A 391 -13.83 -17.64 18.53
C VAL A 391 -12.35 -17.46 18.84
N ASP A 392 -11.50 -17.61 17.83
CA ASP A 392 -10.04 -17.57 17.96
C ASP A 392 -9.52 -16.12 18.10
N TYR A 393 -10.29 -15.15 17.59
CA TYR A 393 -9.91 -13.73 17.54
C TYR A 393 -10.88 -12.82 18.30
N ALA A 394 -11.59 -13.36 19.31
CA ALA A 394 -12.64 -12.63 20.03
C ALA A 394 -12.11 -11.55 20.99
N SER A 395 -11.00 -11.82 21.67
CA SER A 395 -10.45 -10.92 22.70
C SER A 395 -8.93 -11.00 22.75
N SER A 396 -8.28 -9.83 22.82
CA SER A 396 -6.84 -9.75 22.97
C SER A 396 -6.38 -10.27 24.34
N ALA A 397 -5.33 -11.10 24.34
CA ALA A 397 -4.63 -11.54 25.54
C ALA A 397 -3.82 -10.41 26.21
N THR A 398 -3.53 -9.34 25.47
CA THR A 398 -2.71 -8.21 25.95
C THR A 398 -3.41 -6.88 25.68
N PRO A 399 -4.40 -6.49 26.50
CA PRO A 399 -5.18 -5.26 26.31
C PRO A 399 -4.36 -3.96 26.43
N ALA A 400 -3.16 -4.03 27.03
CA ALA A 400 -2.23 -2.91 27.08
C ALA A 400 -1.67 -2.57 25.69
N TYR A 401 -1.57 -3.56 24.80
CA TYR A 401 -1.22 -3.35 23.41
C TYR A 401 -2.46 -2.93 22.62
N ARG A 402 -2.51 -1.64 22.31
CA ARG A 402 -3.64 -1.00 21.63
C ARG A 402 -3.16 0.19 20.81
N ASN A 403 -3.90 0.50 19.76
CA ASN A 403 -3.71 1.75 19.03
C ASN A 403 -4.43 2.91 19.73
N ASN A 404 -4.43 4.08 19.08
CA ASN A 404 -5.08 5.28 19.59
C ASN A 404 -6.50 5.50 19.03
N ASN A 405 -7.23 4.43 18.73
CA ASN A 405 -8.63 4.49 18.31
C ASN A 405 -9.49 5.22 19.39
N PRO A 406 -10.37 6.17 18.99
CA PRO A 406 -11.25 6.87 19.91
C PRO A 406 -12.20 5.94 20.69
N ASP A 407 -12.57 4.80 20.11
CA ASP A 407 -13.34 3.76 20.78
C ASP A 407 -12.41 2.71 21.37
N SER A 408 -12.27 2.73 22.69
CA SER A 408 -11.41 1.80 23.42
C SER A 408 -11.84 0.33 23.29
N THR A 409 -13.07 0.05 22.86
CA THR A 409 -13.54 -1.34 22.64
C THR A 409 -12.90 -1.97 21.41
N PHE A 410 -12.47 -1.14 20.47
CA PHE A 410 -11.90 -1.56 19.18
C PHE A 410 -10.37 -1.38 19.11
N ALA A 411 -9.81 -0.60 20.04
CA ALA A 411 -8.38 -0.27 20.04
C ALA A 411 -7.43 -1.48 20.17
N THR A 412 -7.94 -2.63 20.64
CA THR A 412 -7.17 -3.88 20.81
C THR A 412 -7.38 -4.90 19.70
N ASN A 413 -8.15 -4.58 18.66
CA ASN A 413 -8.45 -5.48 17.54
C ASN A 413 -7.26 -5.54 16.57
N ILE A 414 -6.10 -5.97 17.08
CA ILE A 414 -4.82 -5.97 16.38
C ILE A 414 -4.21 -7.36 16.49
N TYR A 415 -4.13 -8.07 15.37
CA TYR A 415 -3.31 -9.26 15.24
C TYR A 415 -1.86 -8.86 15.00
N ASP A 416 -0.94 -9.41 15.77
CA ASP A 416 0.48 -9.09 15.69
C ASP A 416 1.37 -10.28 16.02
N THR A 417 2.46 -10.43 15.28
CA THR A 417 3.56 -11.34 15.57
C THR A 417 4.71 -10.59 16.25
N TRP A 418 5.11 -11.02 17.44
CA TRP A 418 6.11 -10.32 18.25
C TRP A 418 7.47 -11.01 18.30
N HIS A 419 8.48 -10.28 18.78
CA HIS A 419 9.76 -10.85 19.21
C HIS A 419 9.57 -11.79 20.41
N ILE A 420 10.41 -12.83 20.54
CA ILE A 420 10.29 -13.84 21.61
C ILE A 420 10.42 -13.27 23.04
N GLU A 421 11.20 -12.20 23.18
CA GLU A 421 11.39 -11.44 24.42
C GLU A 421 10.62 -10.12 24.44
N TYR A 422 9.52 -10.02 23.70
CA TYR A 422 8.74 -8.80 23.70
C TYR A 422 8.07 -8.57 25.05
N ASP A 423 8.04 -7.31 25.44
CA ASP A 423 7.57 -6.82 26.72
C ASP A 423 7.01 -5.42 26.48
N VAL A 424 5.69 -5.23 26.67
CA VAL A 424 4.99 -3.99 26.35
C VAL A 424 5.32 -2.91 27.37
N ASP A 425 5.42 -3.25 28.66
CA ASP A 425 5.64 -2.25 29.71
C ASP A 425 7.10 -1.77 29.76
N ASN A 426 8.03 -2.61 29.29
CA ASN A 426 9.42 -2.26 28.98
C ASN A 426 9.64 -1.91 27.48
N ALA A 427 8.58 -1.56 26.74
CA ALA A 427 8.74 -1.17 25.35
C ALA A 427 9.61 0.10 25.20
N ASP A 428 9.71 0.97 26.22
CA ASP A 428 10.61 2.13 26.20
C ASP A 428 12.08 1.77 26.49
N GLY A 429 12.35 0.54 26.95
CA GLY A 429 13.68 0.06 27.29
C GLY A 429 14.25 0.66 28.58
N ASP A 430 13.39 1.11 29.49
CA ASP A 430 13.78 1.59 30.82
C ASP A 430 14.15 0.45 31.79
N ASN A 431 14.04 -0.81 31.35
CA ASN A 431 14.18 -2.07 32.11
C ASN A 431 13.14 -2.24 33.23
N ASN A 432 11.99 -1.55 33.14
CA ASN A 432 10.86 -1.76 34.03
C ASN A 432 10.04 -2.96 33.56
N HIS A 433 10.38 -4.14 34.05
CA HIS A 433 9.68 -5.39 33.77
C HIS A 433 8.57 -5.66 34.80
N ALA A 434 7.68 -4.70 35.05
CA ALA A 434 6.71 -4.85 36.13
C ALA A 434 5.73 -6.00 35.86
N THR A 435 5.43 -6.29 34.59
CA THR A 435 4.61 -7.44 34.16
C THR A 435 5.42 -8.61 33.61
N GLY A 436 6.67 -8.38 33.21
CA GLY A 436 7.50 -9.37 32.52
C GLY A 436 7.07 -9.56 31.07
N GLN A 437 7.65 -10.54 30.38
CA GLN A 437 7.37 -10.81 28.96
C GLN A 437 5.86 -11.06 28.73
N ASP A 438 5.27 -10.32 27.79
CA ASP A 438 3.85 -10.36 27.50
C ASP A 438 3.51 -11.38 26.41
N GLU A 439 2.35 -12.03 26.53
CA GLU A 439 1.82 -12.88 25.46
C GLU A 439 1.38 -12.01 24.26
N PRO A 440 1.55 -12.47 23.02
CA PRO A 440 1.04 -11.75 21.85
C PRO A 440 -0.48 -11.61 21.90
N PRO A 441 -1.08 -10.60 21.24
CA PRO A 441 -2.50 -10.26 21.40
C PRO A 441 -3.43 -11.42 21.06
N PHE A 442 -3.09 -12.17 20.02
CA PHE A 442 -3.87 -13.34 19.59
C PHE A 442 -2.93 -14.50 19.29
N ARG A 443 -3.19 -15.65 19.91
CA ARG A 443 -2.44 -16.89 19.68
C ARG A 443 -3.38 -18.10 19.81
N PRO A 444 -4.18 -18.39 18.77
CA PRO A 444 -5.18 -19.45 18.83
C PRO A 444 -4.57 -20.82 19.06
N ASP A 445 -5.27 -21.67 19.81
CA ASP A 445 -4.93 -23.08 20.02
C ASP A 445 -6.14 -23.99 19.76
N ASP A 446 -5.90 -25.30 19.72
CA ASP A 446 -6.95 -26.30 19.48
C ASP A 446 -7.72 -26.76 20.72
N GLY A 447 -7.58 -26.05 21.85
CA GLY A 447 -8.13 -26.44 23.15
C GLY A 447 -7.38 -27.61 23.82
N SER A 448 -6.43 -28.25 23.13
CA SER A 448 -5.51 -29.25 23.67
C SER A 448 -4.10 -28.69 23.90
N GLY A 449 -3.93 -27.37 23.72
CA GLY A 449 -2.66 -26.67 23.83
C GLY A 449 -1.79 -26.75 22.58
N ASN A 450 -2.28 -27.31 21.46
CA ASN A 450 -1.56 -27.23 20.20
C ASN A 450 -1.91 -25.91 19.50
N LEU A 451 -0.88 -25.13 19.21
CA LEU A 451 -1.02 -23.83 18.57
C LEU A 451 -1.48 -23.97 17.13
N ARG A 452 -2.33 -23.04 16.70
CA ARG A 452 -2.81 -22.94 15.32
C ARG A 452 -2.16 -21.75 14.62
N ALA A 453 -1.56 -22.01 13.46
CA ALA A 453 -1.07 -20.95 12.60
C ALA A 453 -2.26 -20.25 11.93
N LEU A 454 -2.17 -18.93 11.72
CA LEU A 454 -3.16 -18.22 10.90
C LEU A 454 -3.11 -18.77 9.46
N LYS A 455 -4.18 -19.45 9.04
CA LYS A 455 -4.21 -20.20 7.77
C LYS A 455 -4.37 -19.34 6.53
N ALA A 456 -5.24 -18.35 6.59
CA ALA A 456 -5.58 -17.53 5.44
C ALA A 456 -6.16 -16.18 5.88
N ILE A 457 -6.10 -15.21 4.96
CA ILE A 457 -6.82 -13.95 5.06
C ILE A 457 -7.69 -13.74 3.82
N GLN A 458 -8.76 -12.98 4.00
CA GLN A 458 -9.60 -12.49 2.94
C GLN A 458 -9.50 -10.98 2.90
N ILE A 459 -9.09 -10.42 1.76
CA ILE A 459 -9.04 -8.97 1.53
C ILE A 459 -10.13 -8.61 0.54
N THR A 460 -11.07 -7.77 0.93
CA THR A 460 -12.15 -7.26 0.07
C THR A 460 -11.95 -5.79 -0.21
N ILE A 461 -11.86 -5.44 -1.50
CA ILE A 461 -11.69 -4.04 -1.95
C ILE A 461 -12.89 -3.66 -2.79
N ARG A 462 -13.64 -2.64 -2.36
CA ARG A 462 -14.73 -2.05 -3.14
C ARG A 462 -14.31 -0.68 -3.64
N TYR A 463 -14.53 -0.37 -4.91
CA TYR A 463 -14.18 0.91 -5.50
C TYR A 463 -15.18 1.35 -6.58
N VAL A 464 -15.31 2.66 -6.77
CA VAL A 464 -16.13 3.23 -7.85
C VAL A 464 -15.27 3.42 -9.08
N ASP A 465 -15.68 2.83 -10.20
CA ASP A 465 -15.09 3.17 -11.48
C ASP A 465 -15.65 4.49 -12.00
N ILE A 466 -14.77 5.44 -12.33
CA ILE A 466 -15.15 6.75 -12.90
C ILE A 466 -15.77 6.58 -14.30
N SER A 467 -15.28 5.64 -15.11
CA SER A 467 -15.70 5.48 -16.50
C SER A 467 -17.11 4.90 -16.64
N SER A 468 -17.47 3.94 -15.79
CA SER A 468 -18.79 3.31 -15.77
C SER A 468 -19.72 3.82 -14.68
N GLN A 469 -19.22 4.59 -13.71
CA GLN A 469 -19.93 5.00 -12.48
C GLN A 469 -20.54 3.81 -11.70
N GLN A 470 -19.96 2.61 -11.86
CA GLN A 470 -20.42 1.41 -11.18
C GLN A 470 -19.50 1.05 -10.02
N LEU A 471 -20.10 0.52 -8.97
CA LEU A 471 -19.39 -0.11 -7.87
C LEU A 471 -18.77 -1.43 -8.35
N ARG A 472 -17.49 -1.61 -8.08
CA ARG A 472 -16.75 -2.86 -8.31
C ARG A 472 -16.30 -3.40 -6.97
N GLN A 473 -16.23 -4.72 -6.90
CA GLN A 473 -15.68 -5.44 -5.76
C GLN A 473 -14.67 -6.46 -6.29
N MET A 474 -13.52 -6.55 -5.64
CA MET A 474 -12.60 -7.65 -5.77
C MET A 474 -12.39 -8.29 -4.38
N THR A 475 -12.25 -9.61 -4.35
CA THR A 475 -11.99 -10.36 -3.14
C THR A 475 -10.78 -11.25 -3.38
N ILE A 476 -9.76 -11.10 -2.53
CA ILE A 476 -8.53 -11.86 -2.57
C ILE A 476 -8.54 -12.78 -1.37
N ILE A 477 -8.57 -14.10 -1.60
CA ILE A 477 -8.35 -15.08 -0.53
C ILE A 477 -6.91 -15.55 -0.68
N HIS A 478 -6.09 -15.31 0.35
CA HIS A 478 -4.68 -15.64 0.32
C HIS A 478 -4.32 -16.66 1.41
N PRO A 479 -3.79 -17.84 1.04
CA PRO A 479 -3.32 -18.82 2.01
C PRO A 479 -1.98 -18.37 2.59
N LEU A 480 -1.91 -18.31 3.91
CA LEU A 480 -0.76 -17.84 4.64
C LEU A 480 0.19 -18.96 5.04
N THR A 481 -0.28 -20.20 5.14
CA THR A 481 0.56 -21.37 5.39
C THR A 481 1.50 -21.67 4.21
N ASN A 482 2.65 -22.27 4.51
CA ASN A 482 3.57 -22.74 3.49
C ASN A 482 3.09 -24.11 3.00
N LEU A 483 2.73 -24.23 1.71
CA LEU A 483 2.16 -25.45 1.12
C LEU A 483 3.12 -26.67 1.15
N LEU A 484 4.38 -26.46 1.54
CA LEU A 484 5.40 -27.50 1.66
C LEU A 484 5.56 -28.04 3.10
N ALA A 485 4.83 -27.48 4.07
CA ALA A 485 4.93 -27.84 5.49
C ALA A 485 3.83 -28.83 5.95
N ASP A 486 2.78 -29.01 5.16
CA ASP A 486 1.74 -30.06 5.30
C ASP A 486 2.02 -31.21 4.32
#